data_AF-A0A5B9E1N4-F1
#
_entry.id   AF-A0A5B9E1N4-F1
#
_cell.length_a   1.000
_cell.length_b   1.000
_cell.length_c   1.000
_cell.angle_alpha   90.00
_cell.angle_beta   90.00
_cell.angle_gamma   90.00
#
_symmetry.space_group_name_H-M   'P 1'
#
loop_
_entity.id
_entity.type
_entity.pdbx_description
1 polymer ?
#
loop_
_entity_poly.entity_id
_entity_poly.type
_entity_poly.pdbx_seq_one_letter_code
_entity_poly.pdbx_strand_id
1 'polypeptide(L)'
;MNSGRPTVMAASNSLRQVRGRVEGYFWSSKILNLLSICCFLAGALYAISMLVYPWFVSPRSWKHVQLVWDRWQGLNVGMLAFLSSVIAFNISRYNAEQQRAREFLAAKAFLPQAFSELSEYFRSSASILAGAWGRQGNENIDIVRPQLPSNYRDIFEKCIRHATPEVGQYLVGILVQMQVHGARMREFLRRDDGIIRINSDRSNLISYLYRLGQLQALINKNIDFARNIDPFDSKPLDWEDFRNAFGNLNIWYNHYVVDDRTNLEGFTKRAIERNNPN
;
A
#
# COMPACT_ATOMS: atom_id res chain seq x y z
N MET A 1 -32.89 12.61 19.28
CA MET A 1 -32.11 11.34 19.21
C MET A 1 -30.81 11.65 18.49
N ASN A 2 -29.69 11.53 19.21
CA ASN A 2 -28.39 12.03 18.80
C ASN A 2 -27.49 10.83 18.45
N SER A 3 -27.43 10.46 17.16
CA SER A 3 -26.58 9.37 16.67
C SER A 3 -25.79 9.87 15.47
N GLY A 4 -24.54 10.29 15.67
CA GLY A 4 -23.82 10.92 14.57
C GLY A 4 -22.35 11.22 14.79
N ARG A 5 -21.59 10.37 15.50
CA ARG A 5 -20.12 10.36 15.42
C ARG A 5 -19.51 8.96 15.68
N PRO A 6 -19.28 8.14 14.64
CA PRO A 6 -18.26 7.09 14.77
C PRO A 6 -17.27 6.93 13.60
N THR A 7 -17.43 7.60 12.46
CA THR A 7 -16.69 7.23 11.23
C THR A 7 -15.24 7.75 11.14
N VAL A 8 -14.92 8.90 11.74
CA VAL A 8 -13.54 9.45 11.67
C VAL A 8 -12.60 8.72 12.64
N MET A 9 -13.10 8.30 13.82
CA MET A 9 -12.31 7.50 14.77
C MET A 9 -12.01 6.09 14.27
N ALA A 10 -12.94 5.47 13.52
CA ALA A 10 -12.73 4.13 12.97
C ALA A 10 -11.58 4.11 11.93
N ALA A 11 -11.51 5.13 11.07
CA ALA A 11 -10.43 5.26 10.10
C ALA A 11 -9.07 5.53 10.78
N SER A 12 -9.02 6.43 11.78
CA SER A 12 -7.78 6.69 12.52
C SER A 12 -7.31 5.50 13.36
N ASN A 13 -8.23 4.72 13.92
CA ASN A 13 -7.90 3.51 14.68
C ASN A 13 -7.41 2.39 13.76
N SER A 14 -7.99 2.23 12.56
CA SER A 14 -7.47 1.28 11.57
C SER A 14 -6.03 1.61 11.14
N LEU A 15 -5.73 2.89 10.93
CA LEU A 15 -4.38 3.36 10.58
C LEU A 15 -3.38 3.20 11.73
N ARG A 16 -3.80 3.46 12.98
CA ARG A 16 -2.97 3.19 14.16
C ARG A 16 -2.71 1.70 14.38
N GLN A 17 -3.70 0.86 14.14
CA GLN A 17 -3.60 -0.60 14.31
C GLN A 17 -2.69 -1.22 13.23
N VAL A 18 -2.73 -0.70 12.00
CA VAL A 18 -1.79 -1.06 10.93
C VAL A 18 -0.37 -0.58 11.27
N ARG A 19 -0.21 0.64 11.77
CA ARG A 19 1.10 1.18 12.20
C ARG A 19 1.75 0.36 13.33
N GLY A 20 0.98 -0.04 14.34
CA GLY A 20 1.49 -0.89 15.43
C GLY A 20 1.90 -2.31 14.98
N ARG A 21 1.23 -2.85 13.96
CA ARG A 21 1.59 -4.16 13.37
C ARG A 21 2.91 -4.10 12.60
N VAL A 22 3.25 -2.93 12.05
CA VAL A 22 4.50 -2.67 11.30
C VAL A 22 5.70 -2.42 12.22
N GLU A 23 5.51 -1.73 13.35
CA GLU A 23 6.56 -1.57 14.37
C GLU A 23 7.00 -2.94 14.93
N GLY A 24 6.07 -3.88 15.09
CA GLY A 24 6.38 -5.27 15.45
C GLY A 24 7.30 -5.96 14.44
N TYR A 25 7.04 -5.79 13.13
CA TYR A 25 7.88 -6.34 12.05
C TYR A 25 9.30 -5.75 12.05
N PHE A 26 9.43 -4.46 12.32
CA PHE A 26 10.74 -3.77 12.36
C PHE A 26 11.56 -4.16 13.60
N TRP A 27 10.90 -4.50 14.71
CA TRP A 27 11.56 -5.03 15.89
C TRP A 27 12.04 -6.48 15.67
N SER A 28 11.22 -7.29 14.99
CA SER A 28 11.59 -8.66 14.61
C SER A 28 12.81 -8.72 13.69
N SER A 29 12.94 -7.80 12.73
CA SER A 29 14.09 -7.79 11.80
C SER A 29 15.42 -7.43 12.50
N LYS A 30 15.40 -6.50 13.47
CA LYS A 30 16.58 -6.16 14.28
C LYS A 30 17.04 -7.32 15.15
N ILE A 31 16.12 -8.04 15.77
CA ILE A 31 16.43 -9.24 16.57
C ILE A 31 17.05 -10.32 15.70
N LEU A 32 16.50 -10.57 14.52
CA LEU A 32 17.04 -11.55 13.57
C LEU A 32 18.47 -11.21 13.12
N ASN A 33 18.76 -9.93 12.87
CA ASN A 33 20.11 -9.48 12.53
C ASN A 33 21.09 -9.63 13.71
N LEU A 34 20.68 -9.28 14.93
CA LEU A 34 21.49 -9.47 16.14
C LEU A 34 21.80 -10.96 16.38
N LEU A 35 20.77 -11.81 16.28
CA LEU A 35 20.89 -13.26 16.43
C LEU A 35 21.86 -13.85 15.39
N SER A 36 21.77 -13.38 14.14
CA SER A 36 22.67 -13.82 13.05
C SER A 36 24.12 -13.47 13.34
N ILE A 37 24.40 -12.28 13.89
CA ILE A 37 25.76 -11.87 14.28
C ILE A 37 26.28 -12.75 15.42
N CYS A 38 25.47 -12.99 16.45
CA CYS A 38 25.84 -13.87 17.56
C CYS A 38 26.12 -15.30 17.08
N CYS A 39 25.29 -15.85 16.19
CA CYS A 39 25.51 -17.17 15.60
C CYS A 39 26.79 -17.22 14.76
N PHE A 40 27.09 -16.17 14.00
CA PHE A 40 28.32 -16.09 13.22
C PHE A 40 29.57 -16.06 14.12
N LEU A 41 29.56 -15.23 15.17
CA LEU A 41 30.66 -15.14 16.13
C LEU A 41 30.87 -16.46 16.89
N ALA A 42 29.78 -17.09 17.35
CA ALA A 42 29.84 -18.40 18.01
C ALA A 42 30.35 -19.49 17.06
N GLY A 43 29.93 -19.47 15.80
CA GLY A 43 30.41 -20.40 14.77
C GLY A 43 31.88 -20.20 14.43
N ALA A 44 32.34 -18.95 14.33
CA ALA A 44 33.74 -18.63 14.12
C ALA A 44 34.61 -19.06 15.31
N LEU A 45 34.16 -18.80 16.54
CA LEU A 45 34.84 -19.26 17.75
C LEU A 45 34.94 -20.79 17.78
N TYR A 46 33.83 -21.48 17.49
CA TYR A 46 33.81 -22.94 17.37
C TYR A 46 34.82 -23.45 16.32
N ALA A 47 34.85 -22.86 15.13
CA ALA A 47 35.78 -23.25 14.07
C ALA A 47 37.24 -23.05 14.49
N ILE A 48 37.56 -21.93 15.15
CA ILE A 48 38.91 -21.65 15.67
C ILE A 48 39.28 -22.66 16.76
N SER A 49 38.40 -22.90 17.73
CA SER A 49 38.66 -23.83 18.84
C SER A 49 38.80 -25.29 18.38
N MET A 50 38.12 -25.68 17.29
CA MET A 50 38.04 -27.07 16.84
C MET A 50 39.07 -27.39 15.74
N LEU A 51 39.33 -26.45 14.82
CA LEU A 51 40.20 -26.66 13.65
C LEU A 51 41.56 -25.98 13.75
N VAL A 52 41.70 -24.91 14.54
CA VAL A 52 42.93 -24.10 14.58
C VAL A 52 43.69 -24.38 15.86
N TYR A 53 43.07 -24.18 17.02
CA TYR A 53 43.69 -24.29 18.34
C TYR A 53 44.40 -25.65 18.61
N PRO A 54 43.82 -26.82 18.29
CA PRO A 54 44.45 -28.12 18.60
C PRO A 54 45.78 -28.34 17.86
N TRP A 55 45.99 -27.67 16.73
CA TRP A 55 47.22 -27.76 15.94
C TRP A 55 48.36 -26.89 16.46
N PHE A 56 48.07 -25.83 17.22
CA PHE A 56 49.08 -24.93 17.77
C PHE A 56 49.54 -25.32 19.18
N VAL A 57 48.69 -26.00 19.96
CA VAL A 57 48.99 -26.34 21.37
C VAL A 57 49.77 -27.64 21.52
N SER A 58 49.68 -28.55 20.55
CA SER A 58 50.44 -29.80 20.56
C SER A 58 51.24 -29.91 19.25
N PRO A 59 52.55 -30.24 19.27
CA PRO A 59 53.37 -30.30 18.07
C PRO A 59 52.87 -31.41 17.13
N ARG A 60 52.01 -31.04 16.16
CA ARG A 60 51.51 -31.85 15.03
C ARG A 60 51.14 -33.31 15.35
N SER A 61 50.72 -33.62 16.58
CA SER A 61 50.33 -34.97 16.94
C SER A 61 48.86 -35.17 16.57
N TRP A 62 48.62 -35.92 15.50
CA TRP A 62 47.28 -36.28 15.03
C TRP A 62 46.41 -36.88 16.15
N LYS A 63 47.04 -37.62 17.07
CA LYS A 63 46.40 -38.23 18.24
C LYS A 63 45.75 -37.20 19.18
N HIS A 64 46.35 -36.02 19.35
CA HIS A 64 45.77 -34.96 20.18
C HIS A 64 44.55 -34.33 19.53
N VAL A 65 44.61 -34.07 18.21
CA VAL A 65 43.48 -33.54 17.44
C VAL A 65 42.28 -34.48 17.52
N GLN A 66 42.50 -35.78 17.31
CA GLN A 66 41.44 -36.80 17.44
C GLN A 66 40.82 -36.84 18.84
N LEU A 67 41.62 -36.75 19.90
CA LEU A 67 41.11 -36.73 21.28
C LEU A 67 40.25 -35.50 21.58
N VAL A 68 40.60 -34.33 21.05
CA VAL A 68 39.77 -33.11 21.18
C VAL A 68 38.43 -33.31 20.48
N TRP A 69 38.45 -33.86 19.26
CA TRP A 69 37.23 -34.08 18.48
C TRP A 69 36.30 -35.12 19.12
N ASP A 70 36.86 -36.21 19.62
CA ASP A 70 36.14 -37.27 20.32
C ASP A 70 35.48 -36.75 21.60
N ARG A 71 36.23 -35.97 22.40
CA ARG A 71 35.70 -35.38 23.64
C ARG A 71 34.63 -34.31 23.40
N TRP A 72 34.66 -33.65 22.25
CA TRP A 72 33.71 -32.61 21.85
C TRP A 72 32.60 -33.15 20.92
N GLN A 73 32.47 -34.47 20.78
CA GLN A 73 31.51 -35.12 19.87
C GLN A 73 30.07 -34.62 20.07
N GLY A 74 29.60 -34.47 21.31
CA GLY A 74 28.27 -33.93 21.60
C GLY A 74 28.07 -32.51 21.10
N LEU A 75 29.09 -31.64 21.21
CA LEU A 75 29.02 -30.28 20.68
C LEU A 75 29.04 -30.28 19.14
N ASN A 76 29.87 -31.13 18.52
CA ASN A 76 29.95 -31.25 17.06
C ASN A 76 28.60 -31.69 16.48
N VAL A 77 27.96 -32.70 17.09
CA VAL A 77 26.60 -33.15 16.71
C VAL A 77 25.60 -32.02 16.88
N GLY A 78 25.64 -31.28 17.99
CA GLY A 78 24.79 -30.12 18.22
C GLY A 78 24.98 -29.01 17.17
N MET A 79 26.23 -28.73 16.78
CA MET A 79 26.56 -27.71 15.79
C MET A 79 26.08 -28.11 14.38
N LEU A 80 26.21 -29.38 14.01
CA LEU A 80 25.68 -29.91 12.76
C LEU A 80 24.15 -29.86 12.72
N ALA A 81 23.49 -30.23 13.83
CA ALA A 81 22.03 -30.14 13.96
C ALA A 81 21.55 -28.69 13.86
N PHE A 82 22.26 -27.76 14.50
CA PHE A 82 21.98 -26.33 14.40
C PHE A 82 22.16 -25.81 12.97
N LEU A 83 23.28 -26.13 12.31
CA LEU A 83 23.55 -25.74 10.92
C LEU A 83 22.47 -26.28 9.97
N SER A 84 22.07 -27.54 10.14
CA SER A 84 20.97 -28.15 9.38
C SER A 84 19.67 -27.39 9.58
N SER A 85 19.35 -26.99 10.82
CA SER A 85 18.15 -26.22 11.15
C SER A 85 18.17 -24.82 10.52
N VAL A 86 19.32 -24.15 10.50
CA VAL A 86 19.49 -22.84 9.84
C VAL A 86 19.30 -22.96 8.33
N ILE A 87 19.89 -24.00 7.71
CA ILE A 87 19.73 -24.26 6.28
C ILE A 87 18.26 -24.55 5.95
N ALA A 88 17.61 -25.44 6.71
CA ALA A 88 16.20 -25.78 6.53
C ALA A 88 15.28 -24.55 6.69
N PHE A 89 15.54 -23.71 7.70
CA PHE A 89 14.81 -22.47 7.90
C PHE A 89 14.99 -21.50 6.72
N ASN A 90 16.22 -21.32 6.23
CA ASN A 90 16.49 -20.45 5.09
C ASN A 90 15.83 -20.95 3.80
N ILE A 91 15.82 -22.27 3.56
CA ILE A 91 15.11 -22.88 2.43
C ILE A 91 13.60 -22.63 2.56
N SER A 92 13.03 -22.87 3.75
CA SER A 92 11.61 -22.63 4.02
C SER A 92 11.22 -21.18 3.79
N ARG A 93 12.02 -20.23 4.31
CA ARG A 93 11.83 -18.80 4.11
C ARG A 93 11.91 -18.44 2.63
N TYR A 94 12.96 -18.85 1.94
CA TYR A 94 13.13 -18.57 0.51
C TYR A 94 11.94 -19.08 -0.31
N ASN A 95 11.49 -20.31 -0.04
CA ASN A 95 10.33 -20.89 -0.72
C ASN A 95 9.04 -20.11 -0.44
N ALA A 96 8.82 -19.66 0.80
CA ALA A 96 7.67 -18.83 1.17
C ALA A 96 7.72 -17.46 0.48
N GLU A 97 8.90 -16.84 0.39
CA GLU A 97 9.07 -15.56 -0.29
C GLU A 97 8.82 -15.68 -1.81
N GLN A 98 9.31 -16.76 -2.43
CA GLN A 98 9.04 -17.07 -3.84
C GLN A 98 7.56 -17.37 -4.11
N GLN A 99 6.91 -18.12 -3.23
CA GLN A 99 5.49 -18.41 -3.34
C GLN A 99 4.65 -17.13 -3.26
N ARG A 100 4.93 -16.28 -2.26
CA ARG A 100 4.30 -14.95 -2.14
C ARG A 100 4.50 -14.13 -3.42
N ALA A 101 5.71 -14.08 -3.96
CA ALA A 101 6.00 -13.31 -5.17
C ALA A 101 5.21 -13.81 -6.39
N ARG A 102 5.10 -15.14 -6.57
CA ARG A 102 4.28 -15.74 -7.64
C ARG A 102 2.80 -15.43 -7.48
N GLU A 103 2.27 -15.56 -6.27
CA GLU A 103 0.86 -15.25 -5.96
C GLU A 103 0.56 -13.76 -6.18
N PHE A 104 1.47 -12.88 -5.76
CA PHE A 104 1.36 -11.45 -6.01
C PHE A 104 1.36 -11.14 -7.50
N LEU A 105 2.29 -11.72 -8.28
CA LEU A 105 2.37 -11.51 -9.72
C LEU A 105 1.08 -11.98 -10.44
N ALA A 106 0.55 -13.14 -10.05
CA ALA A 106 -0.70 -13.67 -10.58
C ALA A 106 -1.89 -12.74 -10.26
N ALA A 107 -1.99 -12.22 -9.03
CA ALA A 107 -3.03 -11.28 -8.66
C ALA A 107 -2.88 -9.92 -9.38
N LYS A 108 -1.64 -9.42 -9.47
CA LYS A 108 -1.28 -8.15 -10.12
C LYS A 108 -1.65 -8.14 -11.60
N ALA A 109 -1.65 -9.29 -12.29
CA ALA A 109 -2.06 -9.38 -13.69
C ALA A 109 -3.49 -8.85 -13.96
N PHE A 110 -4.36 -8.85 -12.96
CA PHE A 110 -5.74 -8.32 -13.07
C PHE A 110 -5.85 -6.84 -12.70
N LEU A 111 -4.80 -6.25 -12.11
CA LEU A 111 -4.79 -4.88 -11.61
C LEU A 111 -4.97 -3.82 -12.73
N PRO A 112 -4.35 -3.95 -13.93
CA PRO A 112 -4.59 -3.00 -15.03
C PRO A 112 -6.06 -2.94 -15.47
N GLN A 113 -6.74 -4.09 -15.49
CA GLN A 113 -8.17 -4.14 -15.81
C GLN A 113 -8.97 -3.42 -14.73
N ALA A 114 -8.73 -3.74 -13.45
CA ALA A 114 -9.41 -3.08 -12.34
C ALA A 114 -9.19 -1.55 -12.36
N PHE A 115 -7.97 -1.09 -12.66
CA PHE A 115 -7.65 0.32 -12.79
C PHE A 115 -8.38 1.00 -13.95
N SER A 116 -8.56 0.30 -15.07
CA SER A 116 -9.31 0.80 -16.22
C SER A 116 -10.80 0.94 -15.90
N GLU A 117 -11.41 -0.09 -15.31
CA GLU A 117 -12.82 -0.07 -14.88
C GLU A 117 -13.08 1.02 -13.82
N LEU A 118 -12.14 1.23 -12.89
CA LEU A 118 -12.22 2.32 -11.92
C LEU A 118 -12.09 3.70 -12.58
N SER A 119 -11.22 3.85 -13.57
CA SER A 119 -11.06 5.09 -14.32
C SER A 119 -12.32 5.43 -15.14
N GLU A 120 -13.02 4.44 -15.67
CA GLU A 120 -14.34 4.64 -16.30
C GLU A 120 -15.38 5.13 -15.30
N TYR A 121 -15.47 4.47 -14.13
CA TYR A 121 -16.33 4.92 -13.04
C TYR A 121 -15.99 6.35 -12.58
N PHE A 122 -14.70 6.72 -12.54
CA PHE A 122 -14.27 8.08 -12.23
C PHE A 122 -14.69 9.08 -13.28
N ARG A 123 -14.56 8.75 -14.56
CA ARG A 123 -15.00 9.62 -15.66
C ARG A 123 -16.50 9.89 -15.59
N SER A 124 -17.31 8.86 -15.35
CA SER A 124 -18.75 9.02 -15.15
C SER A 124 -19.06 9.89 -13.92
N SER A 125 -18.32 9.71 -12.82
CA SER A 125 -18.49 10.53 -11.62
C SER A 125 -18.07 11.98 -11.84
N ALA A 126 -17.00 12.21 -12.60
CA ALA A 126 -16.51 13.55 -12.97
C ALA A 126 -17.53 14.29 -13.81
N SER A 127 -18.12 13.63 -14.81
CA SER A 127 -19.17 14.21 -15.66
C SER A 127 -20.37 14.72 -14.83
N ILE A 128 -20.78 13.95 -13.82
CA ILE A 128 -21.86 14.34 -12.92
C ILE A 128 -21.49 15.54 -12.06
N LEU A 129 -20.31 15.54 -11.45
CA LEU A 129 -19.83 16.65 -10.62
C LEU A 129 -19.62 17.93 -11.44
N ALA A 130 -19.10 17.80 -12.67
CA ALA A 130 -18.95 18.89 -13.62
C ALA A 130 -20.32 19.45 -14.04
N GLY A 131 -21.28 18.59 -14.34
CA GLY A 131 -22.65 19.00 -14.66
C GLY A 131 -23.36 19.69 -13.50
N ALA A 132 -23.07 19.30 -12.26
CA ALA A 132 -23.58 19.97 -11.06
C ALA A 132 -23.00 21.38 -10.87
N TRP A 133 -21.76 21.62 -11.30
CA TRP A 133 -21.11 22.93 -11.17
C TRP A 133 -21.81 24.04 -11.96
N GLY A 134 -22.26 23.71 -13.18
CA GLY A 134 -22.91 24.66 -14.08
C GLY A 134 -24.36 24.99 -13.72
N ARG A 135 -24.94 24.31 -12.73
CA ARG A 135 -26.37 24.44 -12.38
C ARG A 135 -26.57 25.28 -11.12
N GLN A 136 -27.67 26.03 -11.10
CA GLN A 136 -28.13 26.77 -9.93
C GLN A 136 -29.48 26.23 -9.46
N GLY A 137 -29.56 25.74 -8.23
CA GLY A 137 -30.80 25.31 -7.59
C GLY A 137 -31.11 23.81 -7.70
N ASN A 138 -32.31 23.42 -7.23
CA ASN A 138 -32.81 22.05 -7.26
C ASN A 138 -33.43 21.73 -8.62
N GLU A 139 -32.64 21.73 -9.69
CA GLU A 139 -33.10 21.25 -10.98
C GLU A 139 -33.24 19.72 -10.96
N ASN A 140 -34.41 19.22 -11.39
CA ASN A 140 -34.62 17.78 -11.59
C ASN A 140 -33.77 17.30 -12.75
N ILE A 141 -32.83 16.42 -12.49
CA ILE A 141 -31.96 15.89 -13.54
C ILE A 141 -32.12 14.38 -13.58
N ASP A 142 -32.41 13.88 -14.79
CA ASP A 142 -32.30 12.46 -15.09
C ASP A 142 -30.82 12.11 -15.22
N ILE A 143 -30.18 11.75 -14.10
CA ILE A 143 -28.78 11.34 -14.05
C ILE A 143 -28.71 9.82 -13.95
N VAL A 144 -28.01 9.21 -14.90
CA VAL A 144 -27.57 7.82 -14.80
C VAL A 144 -26.50 7.73 -13.71
N ARG A 145 -26.81 7.01 -12.62
CA ARG A 145 -25.88 6.79 -11.51
C ARG A 145 -24.65 6.01 -12.02
N PRO A 146 -23.42 6.44 -11.69
CA PRO A 146 -22.23 5.72 -12.08
C PRO A 146 -22.20 4.39 -11.33
N GLN A 147 -21.99 3.30 -12.06
CA GLN A 147 -21.95 1.96 -11.49
C GLN A 147 -20.53 1.63 -11.07
N LEU A 148 -20.36 1.36 -9.78
CA LEU A 148 -19.08 0.93 -9.25
C LEU A 148 -18.81 -0.51 -9.73
N PRO A 149 -17.60 -0.84 -10.21
CA PRO A 149 -17.27 -2.22 -10.58
C PRO A 149 -17.49 -3.18 -9.41
N SER A 150 -17.87 -4.43 -9.68
CA SER A 150 -18.17 -5.42 -8.64
C SER A 150 -16.94 -6.21 -8.19
N ASN A 151 -15.99 -6.43 -9.10
CA ASN A 151 -14.79 -7.27 -8.98
C ASN A 151 -13.56 -6.55 -8.41
N TYR A 152 -13.48 -5.21 -8.43
CA TYR A 152 -12.27 -4.49 -8.06
C TYR A 152 -11.80 -4.79 -6.62
N ARG A 153 -12.75 -5.04 -5.69
CA ARG A 153 -12.41 -5.37 -4.29
C ARG A 153 -11.64 -6.67 -4.17
N ASP A 154 -12.09 -7.69 -4.87
CA ASP A 154 -11.48 -9.02 -4.85
C ASP A 154 -10.07 -8.97 -5.47
N ILE A 155 -9.91 -8.20 -6.54
CA ILE A 155 -8.61 -7.99 -7.19
C ILE A 155 -7.65 -7.27 -6.23
N PHE A 156 -8.10 -6.18 -5.60
CA PHE A 156 -7.29 -5.45 -4.63
C PHE A 156 -6.95 -6.32 -3.41
N GLU A 157 -7.90 -7.08 -2.86
CA GLU A 157 -7.67 -7.96 -1.72
C GLU A 157 -6.59 -9.01 -2.03
N LYS A 158 -6.70 -9.68 -3.19
CA LYS A 158 -5.69 -10.66 -3.64
C LYS A 158 -4.32 -10.02 -3.80
N CYS A 159 -4.25 -8.82 -4.39
CA CYS A 159 -2.97 -8.10 -4.51
C CYS A 159 -2.40 -7.74 -3.14
N ILE A 160 -3.20 -7.14 -2.25
CA ILE A 160 -2.79 -6.70 -0.91
C ILE A 160 -2.27 -7.87 -0.07
N ARG A 161 -2.90 -9.04 -0.18
CA ARG A 161 -2.54 -10.24 0.61
C ARG A 161 -1.10 -10.69 0.38
N HIS A 162 -0.58 -10.54 -0.83
CA HIS A 162 0.75 -11.03 -1.21
C HIS A 162 1.74 -9.91 -1.54
N ALA A 163 1.31 -8.64 -1.47
CA ALA A 163 2.14 -7.48 -1.74
C ALA A 163 3.26 -7.30 -0.71
N THR A 164 4.31 -6.57 -1.10
CA THR A 164 5.24 -5.99 -0.12
C THR A 164 4.50 -4.96 0.74
N PRO A 165 4.99 -4.65 1.95
CA PRO A 165 4.33 -3.69 2.85
C PRO A 165 4.00 -2.35 2.18
N GLU A 166 4.92 -1.84 1.36
CA GLU A 166 4.80 -0.55 0.67
C GLU A 166 3.67 -0.57 -0.37
N VAL A 167 3.66 -1.59 -1.24
CA VAL A 167 2.63 -1.77 -2.26
C VAL A 167 1.27 -2.08 -1.63
N GLY A 168 1.25 -2.92 -0.60
CA GLY A 168 0.03 -3.27 0.13
C GLY A 168 -0.61 -2.04 0.77
N GLN A 169 0.20 -1.18 1.41
CA GLN A 169 -0.28 0.06 2.01
C GLN A 169 -0.85 1.03 0.97
N TYR A 170 -0.20 1.11 -0.20
CA TYR A 170 -0.67 1.94 -1.30
C TYR A 170 -2.03 1.50 -1.84
N LEU A 171 -2.19 0.20 -2.13
CA LEU A 171 -3.44 -0.38 -2.62
C LEU A 171 -4.58 -0.27 -1.59
N VAL A 172 -4.27 -0.47 -0.30
CA VAL A 172 -5.23 -0.21 0.80
C VAL A 172 -5.65 1.26 0.81
N GLY A 173 -4.69 2.19 0.62
CA GLY A 173 -4.97 3.63 0.55
C GLY A 173 -5.96 3.98 -0.55
N ILE A 174 -5.76 3.45 -1.75
CA ILE A 174 -6.72 3.60 -2.87
C ILE A 174 -8.07 3.00 -2.49
N LEU A 175 -8.12 1.78 -1.96
CA LEU A 175 -9.37 1.09 -1.61
C LEU A 175 -10.20 1.86 -0.58
N VAL A 176 -9.55 2.44 0.43
CA VAL A 176 -10.22 3.28 1.44
C VAL A 176 -10.77 4.55 0.81
N GLN A 177 -9.98 5.25 0.00
CA GLN A 177 -10.43 6.47 -0.68
C GLN A 177 -11.58 6.18 -1.66
N MET A 178 -11.54 5.03 -2.34
CA MET A 178 -12.60 4.53 -3.20
C MET A 178 -13.93 4.36 -2.46
N GLN A 179 -13.90 3.71 -1.29
CA GLN A 179 -15.09 3.49 -0.48
C GLN A 179 -15.69 4.81 0.00
N VAL A 180 -14.84 5.76 0.43
CA VAL A 180 -15.26 7.10 0.84
C VAL A 180 -15.89 7.86 -0.33
N HIS A 181 -15.24 7.84 -1.50
CA HIS A 181 -15.78 8.49 -2.69
C HIS A 181 -17.12 7.87 -3.11
N GLY A 182 -17.24 6.54 -3.16
CA GLY A 182 -18.49 5.86 -3.48
C GLY A 182 -19.62 6.18 -2.49
N ALA A 183 -19.32 6.29 -1.18
CA ALA A 183 -20.30 6.73 -0.18
C ALA A 183 -20.77 8.17 -0.42
N ARG A 184 -19.83 9.07 -0.73
CA ARG A 184 -20.14 10.48 -1.04
C ARG A 184 -20.96 10.61 -2.32
N MET A 185 -20.65 9.86 -3.37
CA MET A 185 -21.45 9.86 -4.60
C MET A 185 -22.87 9.35 -4.38
N ARG A 186 -23.06 8.33 -3.53
CA ARG A 186 -24.41 7.86 -3.16
C ARG A 186 -25.21 8.93 -2.42
N GLU A 187 -24.58 9.65 -1.50
CA GLU A 187 -25.21 10.75 -0.77
C GLU A 187 -25.51 11.94 -1.69
N PHE A 188 -24.56 12.29 -2.56
CA PHE A 188 -24.71 13.37 -3.54
C PHE A 188 -25.85 13.11 -4.53
N LEU A 189 -26.06 11.84 -4.89
CA LEU A 189 -27.13 11.38 -5.79
C LEU A 189 -28.32 10.79 -5.02
N ARG A 190 -28.52 11.19 -3.76
CA ARG A 190 -29.65 10.76 -2.97
C ARG A 190 -30.94 11.30 -3.58
N ARG A 191 -31.93 10.43 -3.74
CA ARG A 191 -33.27 10.80 -4.20
C ARG A 191 -34.15 11.02 -2.97
N ASP A 192 -34.66 12.24 -2.83
CA ASP A 192 -35.75 12.53 -1.90
C ASP A 192 -37.03 12.65 -2.76
N ASP A 193 -38.07 11.88 -2.42
CA ASP A 193 -39.36 11.87 -3.14
C ASP A 193 -39.29 11.50 -4.63
N GLY A 194 -38.32 10.66 -5.02
CA GLY A 194 -38.10 10.24 -6.42
C GLY A 194 -37.30 11.24 -7.25
N ILE A 195 -36.98 12.41 -6.69
CA ILE A 195 -36.24 13.51 -7.32
C ILE A 195 -34.79 13.52 -6.79
N ILE A 196 -33.80 13.64 -7.68
CA ILE A 196 -32.41 13.89 -7.28
C ILE A 196 -32.27 15.38 -6.96
N ARG A 197 -32.01 15.72 -5.69
CA ARG A 197 -31.65 17.09 -5.29
C ARG A 197 -30.14 17.20 -5.20
N ILE A 198 -29.55 17.93 -6.13
CA ILE A 198 -28.10 18.14 -6.16
C ILE A 198 -27.75 19.30 -5.24
N ASN A 199 -26.95 19.01 -4.20
CA ASN A 199 -26.32 20.07 -3.43
C ASN A 199 -25.27 20.78 -4.30
N SER A 200 -25.62 21.98 -4.77
CA SER A 200 -24.80 22.79 -5.69
C SER A 200 -23.79 23.68 -4.96
N ASP A 201 -23.50 23.42 -3.68
CA ASP A 201 -22.45 24.15 -2.96
C ASP A 201 -21.08 23.94 -3.63
N ARG A 202 -20.61 25.00 -4.27
CA ARG A 202 -19.36 25.03 -5.04
C ARG A 202 -18.14 24.64 -4.20
N SER A 203 -18.13 24.96 -2.90
CA SER A 203 -17.00 24.60 -2.02
C SER A 203 -16.92 23.07 -1.83
N ASN A 204 -18.07 22.42 -1.66
CA ASN A 204 -18.15 20.97 -1.57
C ASN A 204 -17.83 20.29 -2.90
N LEU A 205 -18.27 20.86 -4.02
CA LEU A 205 -17.94 20.36 -5.36
C LEU A 205 -16.43 20.38 -5.63
N ILE A 206 -15.72 21.46 -5.26
CA ILE A 206 -14.24 21.51 -5.36
C ILE A 206 -13.61 20.37 -4.57
N SER A 207 -14.09 20.12 -3.34
CA SER A 207 -13.59 19.02 -2.50
C SER A 207 -13.83 17.64 -3.14
N TYR A 208 -14.97 17.44 -3.79
CA TYR A 208 -15.27 16.19 -4.50
C TYR A 208 -14.43 16.02 -5.76
N LEU A 209 -14.28 17.07 -6.57
CA LEU A 209 -13.43 17.07 -7.77
C LEU A 209 -11.97 16.80 -7.39
N TYR A 210 -11.46 17.44 -6.34
CA TYR A 210 -10.12 17.18 -5.82
C TYR A 210 -9.93 15.71 -5.42
N ARG A 211 -10.88 15.13 -4.66
CA ARG A 211 -10.76 13.72 -4.21
C ARG A 211 -10.85 12.73 -5.38
N LEU A 212 -11.66 13.05 -6.37
CA LEU A 212 -11.74 12.26 -7.60
C LEU A 212 -10.44 12.34 -8.40
N GLY A 213 -9.88 13.54 -8.56
CA GLY A 213 -8.58 13.75 -9.17
C GLY A 213 -7.46 13.02 -8.41
N GLN A 214 -7.51 13.02 -7.08
CA GLN A 214 -6.56 12.27 -6.25
C GLN A 214 -6.61 10.77 -6.53
N LEU A 215 -7.81 10.18 -6.62
CA LEU A 215 -7.98 8.77 -6.95
C LEU A 215 -7.46 8.44 -8.36
N GLN A 216 -7.78 9.26 -9.35
CA GLN A 216 -7.28 9.08 -10.71
C GLN A 216 -5.76 9.24 -10.79
N ALA A 217 -5.17 10.18 -10.05
CA ALA A 217 -3.73 10.39 -9.99
C ALA A 217 -3.01 9.17 -9.37
N LEU A 218 -3.56 8.59 -8.30
CA LEU A 218 -3.02 7.36 -7.72
C LEU A 218 -3.04 6.21 -8.74
N ILE A 219 -4.15 6.04 -9.48
CA ILE A 219 -4.20 5.00 -10.52
C ILE A 219 -3.19 5.27 -11.64
N ASN A 220 -3.17 6.50 -12.16
CA ASN A 220 -2.28 6.90 -13.26
C ASN A 220 -0.81 6.64 -12.92
N LYS A 221 -0.38 7.04 -11.71
CA LYS A 221 1.02 6.95 -11.29
C LYS A 221 1.56 5.52 -11.24
N ASN A 222 0.69 4.55 -11.00
CA ASN A 222 1.08 3.14 -10.85
C ASN A 222 0.42 2.21 -11.87
N ILE A 223 -0.10 2.75 -12.98
CA ILE A 223 -0.67 1.94 -14.07
C ILE A 223 0.43 1.11 -14.77
N ASP A 224 1.61 1.70 -14.98
CA ASP A 224 2.73 1.02 -15.63
C ASP A 224 3.41 0.04 -14.67
N PHE A 225 3.40 0.34 -13.37
CA PHE A 225 3.66 -0.67 -12.35
C PHE A 225 2.71 -1.84 -12.48
N ALA A 226 1.39 -1.62 -12.52
CA ALA A 226 0.40 -2.69 -12.65
C ALA A 226 0.61 -3.56 -13.91
N ARG A 227 1.13 -2.97 -14.99
CA ARG A 227 1.46 -3.64 -16.26
C ARG A 227 2.81 -4.37 -16.27
N ASN A 228 3.57 -4.33 -15.18
CA ASN A 228 4.96 -4.83 -15.10
C ASN A 228 5.92 -4.12 -16.09
N ILE A 229 5.70 -2.84 -16.37
CA ILE A 229 6.59 -2.01 -17.19
C ILE A 229 7.60 -1.30 -16.29
N ASP A 230 7.10 -0.57 -15.30
CA ASP A 230 7.91 0.22 -14.38
C ASP A 230 7.90 -0.35 -12.95
N PRO A 231 8.92 -0.06 -12.13
CA PRO A 231 8.89 -0.37 -10.71
C PRO A 231 7.81 0.45 -9.98
N PHE A 232 7.44 0.01 -8.78
CA PHE A 232 6.45 0.71 -7.96
C PHE A 232 6.95 2.12 -7.59
N ASP A 233 6.15 3.15 -7.88
CA ASP A 233 6.45 4.52 -7.48
C ASP A 233 5.75 4.87 -6.17
N SER A 234 6.55 4.95 -5.10
CA SER A 234 6.10 5.32 -3.76
C SER A 234 6.16 6.83 -3.48
N LYS A 235 6.58 7.65 -4.45
CA LYS A 235 6.68 9.10 -4.24
C LYS A 235 5.28 9.67 -4.03
N PRO A 236 5.13 10.66 -3.12
CA PRO A 236 3.87 11.38 -2.98
C PRO A 236 3.41 11.98 -4.31
N LEU A 237 2.10 12.23 -4.42
CA LEU A 237 1.54 12.90 -5.60
C LEU A 237 2.03 14.35 -5.67
N ASP A 238 2.46 14.76 -6.86
CA ASP A 238 2.81 16.14 -7.16
C ASP A 238 1.71 16.83 -8.01
N TRP A 239 1.92 18.10 -8.33
CA TRP A 239 0.92 18.86 -9.10
C TRP A 239 0.72 18.30 -10.52
N GLU A 240 1.75 17.75 -11.15
CA GLU A 240 1.66 17.24 -12.51
C GLU A 240 0.84 15.94 -12.54
N ASP A 241 0.99 15.09 -11.52
CA ASP A 241 0.13 13.90 -11.32
C ASP A 241 -1.36 14.30 -11.29
N PHE A 242 -1.70 15.37 -10.54
CA PHE A 242 -3.07 15.88 -10.46
C PHE A 242 -3.52 16.53 -11.77
N ARG A 243 -2.68 17.31 -12.43
CA ARG A 243 -3.00 17.96 -13.70
C ARG A 243 -3.35 16.93 -14.78
N ASN A 244 -2.54 15.88 -14.90
CA ASN A 244 -2.79 14.76 -15.81
C ASN A 244 -4.07 14.00 -15.42
N ALA A 245 -4.28 13.75 -14.14
CA ALA A 245 -5.50 13.12 -13.65
C ALA A 245 -6.76 13.93 -13.99
N PHE A 246 -6.74 15.25 -13.80
CA PHE A 246 -7.85 16.12 -14.17
C PHE A 246 -8.11 16.11 -15.69
N GLY A 247 -7.05 16.13 -16.51
CA GLY A 247 -7.16 15.98 -17.95
C GLY A 247 -7.86 14.67 -18.37
N ASN A 248 -7.46 13.53 -17.78
CA ASN A 248 -8.09 12.23 -18.05
C ASN A 248 -9.57 12.16 -17.66
N LEU A 249 -9.99 12.98 -16.70
CA LEU A 249 -11.37 13.12 -16.24
C LEU A 249 -12.15 14.20 -16.99
N ASN A 250 -11.54 14.88 -17.97
CA ASN A 250 -12.10 16.05 -18.65
C ASN A 250 -12.49 17.18 -17.69
N ILE A 251 -11.69 17.36 -16.62
CA ILE A 251 -11.83 18.43 -15.64
C ILE A 251 -10.78 19.49 -15.96
N TRP A 252 -11.23 20.64 -16.46
CA TRP A 252 -10.37 21.79 -16.68
C TRP A 252 -10.36 22.66 -15.42
N TYR A 253 -9.27 22.62 -14.64
CA TYR A 253 -9.20 23.23 -13.31
C TYR A 253 -9.48 24.74 -13.29
N ASN A 254 -9.23 25.43 -14.40
CA ASN A 254 -9.54 26.85 -14.62
C ASN A 254 -11.05 27.15 -14.74
N HIS A 255 -11.90 26.15 -14.98
CA HIS A 255 -13.36 26.33 -15.04
C HIS A 255 -14.03 26.27 -13.65
N TYR A 256 -13.31 25.79 -12.64
CA TYR A 256 -13.83 25.57 -11.29
C TYR A 256 -13.30 26.62 -10.31
N VAL A 257 -13.79 27.86 -10.48
CA VAL A 257 -13.42 29.04 -9.69
C VAL A 257 -14.64 29.57 -8.95
N VAL A 258 -14.54 29.70 -7.62
CA VAL A 258 -15.52 30.41 -6.78
C VAL A 258 -15.07 31.84 -6.55
N ASP A 259 -13.81 32.01 -6.16
CA ASP A 259 -13.14 33.30 -5.97
C ASP A 259 -11.62 33.11 -6.17
N ASP A 260 -10.84 34.20 -6.08
CA ASP A 260 -9.38 34.20 -6.27
C ASP A 260 -8.62 33.25 -5.32
N ARG A 261 -9.20 32.92 -4.16
CA ARG A 261 -8.62 32.03 -3.14
C ARG A 261 -9.20 30.61 -3.18
N THR A 262 -10.39 30.45 -3.77
CA THR A 262 -11.22 29.24 -3.76
C THR A 262 -11.42 28.76 -5.20
N ASN A 263 -10.40 28.11 -5.74
CA ASN A 263 -10.44 27.42 -7.03
C ASN A 263 -9.80 26.03 -6.89
N LEU A 264 -10.08 25.15 -7.86
CA LEU A 264 -9.64 23.75 -7.80
C LEU A 264 -8.12 23.60 -7.76
N GLU A 265 -7.39 24.40 -8.54
CA GLU A 265 -5.92 24.38 -8.57
C GLU A 265 -5.32 24.78 -7.22
N GLY A 266 -5.71 25.95 -6.70
CA GLY A 266 -5.25 26.46 -5.42
C GLY A 266 -5.62 25.54 -4.26
N PHE A 267 -6.82 24.95 -4.28
CA PHE A 267 -7.22 23.94 -3.30
C PHE A 267 -6.31 22.70 -3.35
N THR A 268 -6.01 22.23 -4.56
CA THR A 268 -5.17 21.04 -4.78
C THR A 268 -3.73 21.30 -4.33
N LYS A 269 -3.12 22.42 -4.73
CA LYS A 269 -1.76 22.81 -4.32
C LYS A 269 -1.62 22.89 -2.80
N ARG A 270 -2.55 23.56 -2.12
CA ARG A 270 -2.60 23.60 -0.64
C ARG A 270 -2.81 22.22 -0.01
N ALA A 271 -3.52 21.31 -0.68
CA ALA A 271 -3.70 19.95 -0.18
C ALA A 271 -2.42 19.11 -0.33
N ILE A 272 -1.66 19.29 -1.41
CA ILE A 272 -0.35 18.67 -1.62
C ILE A 272 0.62 19.12 -0.52
N GLU A 273 0.73 20.44 -0.30
CA GLU A 273 1.59 21.01 0.76
C GLU A 273 1.26 20.45 2.15
N ARG A 274 -0.03 20.30 2.48
CA ARG A 274 -0.46 19.73 3.76
C ARG A 274 -0.17 18.24 3.90
N ASN A 275 -0.20 17.49 2.81
CA ASN A 275 0.05 16.04 2.84
C ASN A 275 1.54 15.71 2.74
N ASN A 276 2.34 16.65 2.24
CA ASN A 276 3.80 16.57 2.12
C ASN A 276 4.45 17.73 2.88
N PRO A 277 4.26 17.84 4.21
CA PRO A 277 5.01 18.82 4.98
C PRO A 277 6.49 18.46 4.89
N ASN A 278 7.30 19.39 4.39
CA ASN A 278 8.76 19.29 4.42
C ASN A 278 9.26 18.96 5.84
#